data_AF-A0AAU2LAG2-F1
#
_entry.id   AF-A0AAU2LAG2-F1
#
_cell.length_a   1.000
_cell.length_b   1.000
_cell.length_c   1.000
_cell.angle_alpha   90.00
_cell.angle_beta   90.00
_cell.angle_gamma   90.00
#
_symmetry.space_group_name_H-M   'P 1'
#
loop_
_entity.id
_entity.type
_entity.pdbx_description
1 polymer ?
#
loop_
_entity_poly.entity_id
_entity_poly.type
_entity_poly.pdbx_seq_one_letter_code
_entity_poly.pdbx_strand_id
1 'polypeptide(L)'
;MGRTMYAESFVEHRDGETPETLRWLPAMYRAAAARLEKLEREADQRYPGIFERLDAERVAAGAAVPSWCWLPVARVEEVVAHHYTSNGTGIEGTFPTAQRSVDAARLASIGAWRAAGRHMVHPDDDLVPWPHEAECDGGDEMPVDLPVRWPLFGLYVVFLSPNPAVQAEGGFLHLEWDEREQRAALRIASDTEPVAGLERLDVQLLHLVGETILEAARRTVRAVPSDTVLAASSGSEPDRSAMLLAGRNRFWVRAADRLTSPQVNFVDAAQALGRAPGALWLPEQPDAKGGAPLLWLAMPASA
;
A
#
# COMPACT_ATOMS: atom_id res chain seq x y z
N MET A 1 5.36 -22.28 -7.84
CA MET A 1 4.15 -22.27 -8.71
C MET A 1 4.16 -20.97 -9.50
N GLY A 2 3.86 -20.98 -10.81
CA GLY A 2 3.78 -19.74 -11.60
C GLY A 2 2.57 -18.90 -11.21
N ARG A 3 2.63 -17.57 -11.39
CA ARG A 3 1.56 -16.65 -10.96
C ARG A 3 0.21 -16.90 -11.63
N THR A 4 0.19 -17.32 -12.90
CA THR A 4 -1.06 -17.69 -13.57
C THR A 4 -1.73 -18.89 -12.90
N MET A 5 -0.94 -19.92 -12.55
CA MET A 5 -1.43 -21.09 -11.78
C MET A 5 -1.86 -20.71 -10.36
N TYR A 6 -1.27 -19.63 -9.79
CA TYR A 6 -1.72 -19.10 -8.51
C TYR A 6 -3.17 -18.59 -8.59
N ALA A 7 -3.51 -17.79 -9.61
CA ALA A 7 -4.87 -17.32 -9.80
C ALA A 7 -5.88 -18.45 -10.03
N GLU A 8 -5.47 -19.54 -10.70
CA GLU A 8 -6.29 -20.75 -10.88
C GLU A 8 -6.67 -21.43 -9.56
N SER A 9 -5.95 -21.14 -8.46
CA SER A 9 -6.32 -21.61 -7.12
C SER A 9 -7.55 -20.90 -6.56
N PHE A 10 -8.03 -19.81 -7.19
CA PHE A 10 -9.13 -18.99 -6.67
C PHE A 10 -10.24 -18.77 -7.70
N VAL A 11 -10.37 -19.60 -8.73
CA VAL A 11 -11.44 -19.50 -9.74
C VAL A 11 -12.80 -19.98 -9.17
N GLU A 12 -13.88 -19.33 -9.59
CA GLU A 12 -15.24 -19.52 -9.03
C GLU A 12 -15.75 -20.96 -9.09
N HIS A 13 -15.46 -21.70 -10.17
CA HIS A 13 -15.93 -23.08 -10.32
C HIS A 13 -15.34 -24.05 -9.27
N ARG A 14 -14.28 -23.64 -8.56
CA ARG A 14 -13.67 -24.41 -7.46
C ARG A 14 -14.21 -24.03 -6.09
N ASP A 15 -15.13 -23.07 -5.98
CA ASP A 15 -15.65 -22.64 -4.68
C ASP A 15 -16.40 -23.77 -3.95
N GLY A 16 -16.98 -24.73 -4.69
CA GLY A 16 -17.58 -25.93 -4.14
C GLY A 16 -16.59 -26.91 -3.47
N GLU A 17 -15.30 -26.80 -3.80
CA GLU A 17 -14.22 -27.58 -3.17
C GLU A 17 -13.71 -26.94 -1.87
N THR A 18 -14.07 -25.68 -1.61
CA THR A 18 -13.57 -24.90 -0.47
C THR A 18 -14.36 -25.24 0.81
N PRO A 19 -13.70 -25.54 1.93
CA PRO A 19 -14.37 -25.67 3.23
C PRO A 19 -15.21 -24.43 3.55
N GLU A 20 -16.37 -24.62 4.17
CA GLU A 20 -17.32 -23.53 4.44
C GLU A 20 -16.69 -22.36 5.19
N THR A 21 -15.81 -22.65 6.17
CA THR A 21 -15.07 -21.66 6.97
C THR A 21 -14.07 -20.82 6.17
N LEU A 22 -13.72 -21.23 4.94
CA LEU A 22 -12.75 -20.55 4.07
C LEU A 22 -13.38 -20.04 2.76
N ARG A 23 -14.70 -20.12 2.58
CA ARG A 23 -15.35 -19.67 1.34
C ARG A 23 -15.20 -18.17 1.06
N TRP A 24 -14.99 -17.38 2.11
CA TRP A 24 -14.72 -15.95 1.99
C TRP A 24 -13.39 -15.67 1.26
N LEU A 25 -12.41 -16.58 1.36
CA LEU A 25 -11.05 -16.35 0.90
C LEU A 25 -10.94 -16.26 -0.64
N PRO A 26 -11.50 -17.19 -1.44
CA PRO A 26 -11.55 -17.02 -2.90
C PRO A 26 -12.31 -15.79 -3.37
N ALA A 27 -13.43 -15.45 -2.72
CA ALA A 27 -14.22 -14.28 -3.07
C ALA A 27 -13.43 -12.98 -2.83
N MET A 28 -12.84 -12.83 -1.65
CA MET A 28 -11.98 -11.70 -1.29
C MET A 28 -10.80 -11.57 -2.25
N TYR A 29 -10.08 -12.68 -2.52
CA TYR A 29 -8.95 -12.69 -3.44
C TYR A 29 -9.35 -12.17 -4.83
N ARG A 30 -10.42 -12.73 -5.42
CA ARG A 30 -10.85 -12.32 -6.77
C ARG A 30 -11.25 -10.86 -6.82
N ALA A 31 -11.98 -10.39 -5.80
CA ALA A 31 -12.41 -9.00 -5.72
C ALA A 31 -11.21 -8.03 -5.62
N ALA A 32 -10.26 -8.32 -4.73
CA ALA A 32 -9.06 -7.50 -4.57
C ALA A 32 -8.16 -7.56 -5.81
N ALA A 33 -7.92 -8.74 -6.37
CA ALA A 33 -7.09 -8.92 -7.56
C ALA A 33 -7.65 -8.17 -8.78
N ALA A 34 -8.96 -8.26 -9.03
CA ALA A 34 -9.60 -7.54 -10.13
C ALA A 34 -9.51 -6.02 -9.95
N ARG A 35 -9.61 -5.54 -8.70
CA ARG A 35 -9.49 -4.13 -8.36
C ARG A 35 -8.07 -3.61 -8.57
N LEU A 36 -7.07 -4.36 -8.13
CA LEU A 36 -5.66 -4.04 -8.33
C LEU A 36 -5.26 -4.06 -9.80
N GLU A 37 -5.71 -5.05 -10.58
CA GLU A 37 -5.50 -5.10 -12.02
C GLU A 37 -6.08 -3.85 -12.69
N LYS A 38 -7.28 -3.41 -12.27
CA LYS A 38 -7.90 -2.19 -12.78
C LYS A 38 -7.04 -0.96 -12.50
N LEU A 39 -6.55 -0.79 -11.27
CA LEU A 39 -5.68 0.33 -10.89
C LEU A 39 -4.38 0.35 -11.69
N GLU A 40 -3.73 -0.81 -11.88
CA GLU A 40 -2.54 -0.93 -12.74
C GLU A 40 -2.85 -0.53 -14.18
N ARG A 41 -3.96 -1.03 -14.75
CA ARG A 41 -4.37 -0.70 -16.11
C ARG A 41 -4.67 0.77 -16.30
N GLU A 42 -5.32 1.42 -15.34
CA GLU A 42 -5.60 2.86 -15.41
C GLU A 42 -4.32 3.70 -15.28
N ALA A 43 -3.38 3.28 -14.42
CA ALA A 43 -2.05 3.88 -14.36
C ALA A 43 -1.30 3.77 -15.68
N ASP A 44 -1.30 2.58 -16.30
CA ASP A 44 -0.66 2.34 -17.61
C ASP A 44 -1.37 3.10 -18.75
N GLN A 45 -2.69 3.23 -18.72
CA GLN A 45 -3.43 4.02 -19.71
C GLN A 45 -3.15 5.51 -19.61
N ARG A 46 -3.11 6.04 -18.36
CA ARG A 46 -2.86 7.46 -18.11
C ARG A 46 -1.39 7.83 -18.28
N TYR A 47 -0.49 6.93 -17.93
CA TYR A 47 0.96 7.10 -18.01
C TYR A 47 1.61 5.90 -18.73
N PRO A 48 1.51 5.81 -20.07
CA PRO A 48 2.03 4.67 -20.82
C PRO A 48 3.52 4.40 -20.57
N GLY A 49 3.84 3.17 -20.15
CA GLY A 49 5.21 2.74 -19.88
C GLY A 49 5.84 3.37 -18.64
N ILE A 50 5.04 3.89 -17.70
CA ILE A 50 5.54 4.59 -16.51
C ILE A 50 6.33 3.64 -15.60
N PHE A 51 5.87 2.42 -15.39
CA PHE A 51 6.52 1.52 -14.43
C PHE A 51 7.90 1.07 -14.91
N GLU A 52 8.08 0.84 -16.21
CA GLU A 52 9.39 0.55 -16.79
C GLU A 52 10.37 1.71 -16.61
N ARG A 53 9.87 2.95 -16.72
CA ARG A 53 10.68 4.16 -16.49
C ARG A 53 11.04 4.31 -15.02
N LEU A 54 10.08 4.12 -14.11
CA LEU A 54 10.32 4.21 -12.67
C LEU A 54 11.27 3.11 -12.18
N ASP A 55 11.17 1.90 -12.73
CA ASP A 55 12.14 0.84 -12.42
C ASP A 55 13.55 1.18 -12.94
N ALA A 56 13.67 1.78 -14.12
CA ALA A 56 14.95 2.27 -14.62
C ALA A 56 15.53 3.37 -13.71
N GLU A 57 14.69 4.32 -13.27
CA GLU A 57 15.07 5.38 -12.35
C GLU A 57 15.53 4.83 -11.00
N ARG A 58 14.82 3.84 -10.44
CA ARG A 58 15.24 3.15 -9.22
C ARG A 58 16.59 2.48 -9.38
N VAL A 59 16.81 1.76 -10.48
CA VAL A 59 18.11 1.10 -10.74
C VAL A 59 19.22 2.14 -10.85
N ALA A 60 18.96 3.29 -11.47
CA ALA A 60 19.90 4.39 -11.56
C ALA A 60 20.17 5.06 -10.20
N ALA A 61 19.15 5.21 -9.35
CA ALA A 61 19.27 5.77 -8.00
C ALA A 61 20.18 4.90 -7.11
N GLY A 62 20.08 3.57 -7.25
CA GLY A 62 20.98 2.62 -6.59
C GLY A 62 21.09 2.87 -5.09
N ALA A 63 22.33 3.02 -4.59
CA ALA A 63 22.61 3.23 -3.17
C ALA A 63 22.30 4.65 -2.65
N ALA A 64 21.85 5.58 -3.50
CA ALA A 64 21.42 6.91 -3.06
C ALA A 64 20.08 6.87 -2.30
N VAL A 65 19.32 5.79 -2.47
CA VAL A 65 18.04 5.54 -1.80
C VAL A 65 18.23 4.37 -0.82
N PRO A 66 17.69 4.46 0.42
CA PRO A 66 17.75 3.34 1.37
C PRO A 66 17.13 2.06 0.78
N SER A 67 17.69 0.89 1.10
CA SER A 67 17.28 -0.39 0.52
C SER A 67 15.83 -0.80 0.81
N TRP A 68 15.19 -0.21 1.83
CA TRP A 68 13.78 -0.42 2.17
C TRP A 68 12.84 0.51 1.39
N CYS A 69 13.36 1.57 0.78
CA CYS A 69 12.59 2.51 -0.04
C CYS A 69 12.70 2.11 -1.50
N TRP A 70 11.56 1.94 -2.18
CA TRP A 70 11.54 1.64 -3.61
C TRP A 70 12.07 2.82 -4.43
N LEU A 71 11.39 3.96 -4.32
CA LEU A 71 11.76 5.22 -4.96
C LEU A 71 11.05 6.36 -4.21
N PRO A 72 11.74 7.47 -3.86
CA PRO A 72 11.10 8.65 -3.29
C PRO A 72 10.05 9.25 -4.23
N VAL A 73 8.93 9.75 -3.69
CA VAL A 73 7.83 10.33 -4.47
C VAL A 73 8.31 11.56 -5.24
N ALA A 74 9.25 12.34 -4.68
CA ALA A 74 9.85 13.47 -5.39
C ALA A 74 10.46 13.07 -6.73
N ARG A 75 11.16 11.93 -6.79
CA ARG A 75 11.73 11.38 -8.03
C ARG A 75 10.66 10.85 -8.98
N VAL A 76 9.61 10.21 -8.44
CA VAL A 76 8.45 9.81 -9.24
C VAL A 76 7.81 11.03 -9.90
N GLU A 77 7.66 12.12 -9.15
CA GLU A 77 7.12 13.39 -9.67
C GLU A 77 8.02 13.97 -10.78
N GLU A 78 9.34 13.94 -10.63
CA GLU A 78 10.28 14.36 -11.67
C GLU A 78 10.14 13.53 -12.96
N VAL A 79 10.05 12.21 -12.85
CA VAL A 79 9.82 11.31 -14.01
C VAL A 79 8.49 11.65 -14.69
N VAL A 80 7.43 11.83 -13.91
CA VAL A 80 6.11 12.21 -14.43
C VAL A 80 6.17 13.58 -15.13
N ALA A 81 6.79 14.57 -14.51
CA ALA A 81 6.92 15.92 -15.04
C ALA A 81 7.78 15.97 -16.31
N HIS A 82 8.83 15.16 -16.40
CA HIS A 82 9.73 15.12 -17.55
C HIS A 82 9.11 14.42 -18.76
N HIS A 83 8.41 13.30 -18.54
CA HIS A 83 7.96 12.43 -19.64
C HIS A 83 6.49 12.61 -20.04
N TYR A 84 5.64 13.14 -19.16
CA TYR A 84 4.19 13.20 -19.36
C TYR A 84 3.69 14.64 -19.34
N THR A 85 4.39 15.52 -20.06
CA THR A 85 3.94 16.89 -20.30
C THR A 85 2.76 16.91 -21.28
N SER A 86 1.90 17.93 -21.16
CA SER A 86 0.71 18.18 -21.99
C SER A 86 0.95 18.17 -23.50
N ASN A 87 2.21 18.26 -23.95
CA ASN A 87 2.55 18.41 -25.37
C ASN A 87 2.88 17.07 -26.07
N GLY A 88 2.95 15.94 -25.36
CA GLY A 88 3.40 14.66 -25.93
C GLY A 88 2.41 13.51 -25.91
N THR A 89 1.36 13.58 -25.08
CA THR A 89 0.49 12.43 -24.77
C THR A 89 -0.94 12.53 -25.31
N GLY A 90 -1.29 13.61 -26.00
CA GLY A 90 -2.67 13.86 -26.43
C GLY A 90 -3.65 14.14 -25.27
N ILE A 91 -3.14 14.28 -24.05
CA ILE A 91 -3.91 14.73 -22.90
C ILE A 91 -3.93 16.27 -22.95
N GLU A 92 -5.01 16.84 -23.49
CA GLU A 92 -5.23 18.28 -23.46
C GLU A 92 -5.31 18.76 -22.01
N GLY A 93 -4.25 19.41 -21.53
CA GLY A 93 -4.25 20.10 -20.26
C GLY A 93 -2.89 20.09 -19.57
N THR A 94 -2.44 21.27 -19.14
CA THR A 94 -1.36 21.41 -18.17
C THR A 94 -1.83 20.75 -16.86
N PHE A 95 -1.29 19.59 -16.48
CA PHE A 95 -1.57 19.03 -15.17
C PHE A 95 -1.14 20.05 -14.10
N PRO A 96 -2.06 20.54 -13.24
CA PRO A 96 -1.67 21.39 -12.12
C PRO A 96 -0.62 20.65 -11.28
N THR A 97 0.38 21.37 -10.76
CA THR A 97 1.47 20.77 -9.96
C THR A 97 0.93 19.87 -8.84
N ALA A 98 -0.12 20.30 -8.14
CA ALA A 98 -0.76 19.52 -7.09
C ALA A 98 -1.30 18.15 -7.57
N GLN A 99 -1.88 18.09 -8.78
CA GLN A 99 -2.36 16.83 -9.35
C GLN A 99 -1.19 15.89 -9.67
N ARG A 100 -0.06 16.43 -10.13
CA ARG A 100 1.14 15.63 -10.41
C ARG A 100 1.73 15.02 -9.14
N SER A 101 1.85 15.78 -8.06
CA SER A 101 2.36 15.24 -6.78
C SER A 101 1.45 14.14 -6.22
N VAL A 102 0.13 14.30 -6.33
CA VAL A 102 -0.82 13.26 -5.92
C VAL A 102 -0.72 12.01 -6.80
N ASP A 103 -0.65 12.17 -8.13
CA ASP A 103 -0.50 11.03 -9.04
C ASP A 103 0.86 10.34 -8.85
N ALA A 104 1.93 11.09 -8.59
CA ALA A 104 3.24 10.54 -8.26
C ALA A 104 3.18 9.67 -7.00
N ALA A 105 2.49 10.10 -5.94
CA ALA A 105 2.30 9.29 -4.74
C ALA A 105 1.48 8.01 -4.98
N ARG A 106 0.50 8.05 -5.89
CA ARG A 106 -0.28 6.87 -6.30
C ARG A 106 0.56 5.89 -7.11
N LEU A 107 1.29 6.39 -8.09
CA LEU A 107 2.22 5.62 -8.91
C LEU A 107 3.34 5.01 -8.05
N ALA A 108 3.85 5.76 -7.06
CA ALA A 108 4.81 5.26 -6.09
C ALA A 108 4.28 4.07 -5.31
N SER A 109 3.04 4.16 -4.81
CA SER A 109 2.37 3.08 -4.09
C SER A 109 2.20 1.81 -4.92
N ILE A 110 1.67 1.96 -6.15
CA ILE A 110 1.47 0.82 -7.06
C ILE A 110 2.82 0.23 -7.50
N GLY A 111 3.78 1.09 -7.83
CA GLY A 111 5.11 0.67 -8.29
C GLY A 111 5.91 -0.06 -7.21
N ALA A 112 5.89 0.44 -5.97
CA ALA A 112 6.53 -0.22 -4.84
C ALA A 112 5.96 -1.63 -4.59
N TRP A 113 4.62 -1.76 -4.65
CA TRP A 113 3.94 -3.04 -4.54
C TRP A 113 4.24 -3.98 -5.71
N ARG A 114 4.27 -3.47 -6.95
CA ARG A 114 4.67 -4.24 -8.15
C ARG A 114 6.09 -4.78 -8.03
N ALA A 115 7.03 -3.91 -7.67
CA ALA A 115 8.44 -4.24 -7.52
C ALA A 115 8.70 -5.19 -6.36
N ALA A 116 7.86 -5.16 -5.33
CA ALA A 116 7.88 -6.15 -4.26
C ALA A 116 7.35 -7.54 -4.67
N GLY A 117 6.71 -7.65 -5.84
CA GLY A 117 6.12 -8.92 -6.30
C GLY A 117 4.61 -9.03 -6.09
N ARG A 118 3.88 -7.91 -5.96
CA ARG A 118 2.40 -7.89 -5.84
C ARG A 118 1.86 -8.71 -4.67
N HIS A 119 2.44 -8.51 -3.48
CA HIS A 119 2.01 -9.19 -2.26
C HIS A 119 0.76 -8.53 -1.69
N MET A 120 -0.29 -9.32 -1.52
CA MET A 120 -1.47 -8.99 -0.72
C MET A 120 -1.35 -9.69 0.62
N VAL A 121 -1.68 -9.00 1.71
CA VAL A 121 -1.65 -9.55 3.06
C VAL A 121 -3.00 -9.33 3.70
N HIS A 122 -3.63 -10.40 4.17
CA HIS A 122 -4.80 -10.36 5.01
C HIS A 122 -4.38 -10.67 6.45
N PRO A 123 -4.37 -9.68 7.36
CA PRO A 123 -4.10 -9.93 8.76
C PRO A 123 -5.33 -10.53 9.43
N ASP A 124 -5.07 -11.48 10.32
CA ASP A 124 -6.05 -12.01 11.26
C ASP A 124 -6.58 -10.88 12.17
N ASP A 125 -7.87 -10.95 12.50
CA ASP A 125 -8.56 -9.93 13.31
C ASP A 125 -7.91 -9.79 14.70
N ASP A 126 -7.30 -10.86 15.24
CA ASP A 126 -6.57 -10.82 16.51
C ASP A 126 -5.24 -10.07 16.42
N LEU A 127 -4.64 -9.95 15.23
CA LEU A 127 -3.39 -9.20 15.02
C LEU A 127 -3.65 -7.70 14.88
N VAL A 128 -4.65 -7.36 14.07
CA VAL A 128 -4.98 -5.99 13.72
C VAL A 128 -6.50 -5.83 13.81
N PRO A 129 -7.02 -5.41 14.98
CA PRO A 129 -8.44 -5.18 15.14
C PRO A 129 -8.97 -4.21 14.09
N TRP A 130 -10.21 -4.44 13.68
CA TRP A 130 -10.83 -3.73 12.57
C TRP A 130 -10.77 -2.19 12.75
N PRO A 131 -10.66 -1.39 11.67
CA PRO A 131 -10.59 0.08 11.77
C PRO A 131 -11.71 0.72 12.59
N HIS A 132 -12.89 0.11 12.63
CA HIS A 132 -14.06 0.61 13.37
C HIS A 132 -14.07 0.23 14.85
N GLU A 133 -13.24 -0.73 15.27
CA GLU A 133 -13.10 -1.19 16.66
C GLU A 133 -11.88 -0.54 17.35
N ALA A 134 -10.98 0.09 16.57
CA ALA A 134 -9.73 0.69 17.03
C ALA A 134 -9.86 1.93 17.94
N GLU A 135 -11.09 2.36 18.28
CA GLU A 135 -11.32 3.34 19.35
C GLU A 135 -11.08 2.75 20.75
N CYS A 136 -11.08 1.43 20.90
CA CYS A 136 -10.99 0.74 22.18
C CYS A 136 -9.63 0.05 22.36
N ASP A 137 -8.77 0.65 23.18
CA ASP A 137 -7.56 0.09 23.79
C ASP A 137 -6.39 -0.35 22.88
N GLY A 138 -5.18 0.14 23.19
CA GLY A 138 -3.94 -0.52 22.80
C GLY A 138 -3.15 0.10 21.66
N GLY A 139 -2.35 1.14 21.96
CA GLY A 139 -1.18 1.54 21.17
C GLY A 139 -1.37 2.83 20.35
N ASP A 140 -0.90 3.95 20.90
CA ASP A 140 -0.63 5.20 20.15
C ASP A 140 0.87 5.34 19.84
N GLU A 141 1.65 4.29 20.08
CA GLU A 141 3.10 4.27 19.88
C GLU A 141 3.45 4.31 18.40
N MET A 142 4.46 5.11 18.05
CA MET A 142 4.99 5.19 16.69
C MET A 142 6.12 4.17 16.50
N PRO A 143 6.01 3.21 15.54
CA PRO A 143 7.08 2.26 15.24
C PRO A 143 8.21 2.95 14.44
N VAL A 144 9.03 3.76 15.11
CA VAL A 144 10.16 4.49 14.48
C VAL A 144 11.23 3.55 13.92
N ASP A 145 11.28 2.31 14.38
CA ASP A 145 12.21 1.27 13.95
C ASP A 145 11.71 0.48 12.72
N LEU A 146 10.51 0.77 12.22
CA LEU A 146 9.89 0.09 11.08
C LEU A 146 10.83 -0.07 9.86
N PRO A 147 11.67 0.91 9.46
CA PRO A 147 12.59 0.75 8.34
C PRO A 147 13.61 -0.39 8.50
N VAL A 148 13.92 -0.80 9.74
CA VAL A 148 14.84 -1.90 10.04
C VAL A 148 14.17 -3.26 9.84
N ARG A 149 12.84 -3.33 10.00
CA ARG A 149 12.06 -4.58 9.93
C ARG A 149 11.22 -4.71 8.66
N TRP A 150 11.14 -3.66 7.85
CA TRP A 150 10.26 -3.61 6.69
C TRP A 150 10.64 -4.67 5.63
N PRO A 151 9.73 -5.58 5.27
CA PRO A 151 10.07 -6.82 4.57
C PRO A 151 10.24 -6.65 3.05
N LEU A 152 9.54 -5.68 2.47
CA LEU A 152 9.33 -5.55 1.03
C LEU A 152 9.27 -4.08 0.63
N PHE A 153 9.48 -3.75 -0.64
CA PHE A 153 9.32 -2.38 -1.12
C PHE A 153 7.92 -1.80 -0.88
N GLY A 154 6.88 -2.62 -1.03
CA GLY A 154 5.51 -2.27 -0.73
C GLY A 154 4.64 -3.51 -0.63
N LEU A 155 3.53 -3.40 0.08
CA LEU A 155 2.54 -4.46 0.24
C LEU A 155 1.14 -3.88 0.14
N TYR A 156 0.18 -4.71 -0.25
CA TYR A 156 -1.23 -4.34 -0.23
C TYR A 156 -1.89 -5.07 0.93
N VAL A 157 -2.40 -4.36 1.93
CA VAL A 157 -3.17 -5.01 2.99
C VAL A 157 -4.62 -5.09 2.54
N VAL A 158 -5.22 -6.28 2.63
CA VAL A 158 -6.58 -6.56 2.15
C VAL A 158 -7.45 -7.11 3.26
N PHE A 159 -8.71 -6.71 3.26
CA PHE A 159 -9.67 -7.13 4.26
C PHE A 159 -11.08 -7.28 3.66
N LEU A 160 -11.94 -8.04 4.34
CA LEU A 160 -13.36 -8.19 3.98
C LEU A 160 -14.14 -6.92 4.31
N SER A 161 -14.79 -6.28 3.34
CA SER A 161 -15.58 -5.10 3.66
C SER A 161 -16.77 -5.44 4.58
N PRO A 162 -17.10 -4.58 5.56
CA PRO A 162 -18.36 -4.68 6.29
C PRO A 162 -19.57 -4.37 5.39
N ASN A 163 -19.36 -3.69 4.26
CA ASN A 163 -20.40 -3.42 3.29
C ASN A 163 -20.62 -4.66 2.41
N PRO A 164 -21.80 -5.31 2.44
CA PRO A 164 -22.04 -6.52 1.65
C PRO A 164 -22.00 -6.30 0.14
N ALA A 165 -22.05 -5.05 -0.33
CA ALA A 165 -21.87 -4.70 -1.74
C ALA A 165 -20.40 -4.69 -2.19
N VAL A 166 -19.46 -4.67 -1.25
CA VAL A 166 -18.01 -4.65 -1.50
C VAL A 166 -17.43 -5.93 -0.91
N GLN A 167 -16.74 -6.74 -1.71
CA GLN A 167 -16.22 -8.01 -1.22
C GLN A 167 -14.83 -7.88 -0.55
N ALA A 168 -14.07 -6.85 -0.92
CA ALA A 168 -12.75 -6.60 -0.38
C ALA A 168 -12.42 -5.10 -0.42
N GLU A 169 -11.74 -4.65 0.62
CA GLU A 169 -11.13 -3.32 0.75
C GLU A 169 -9.66 -3.48 1.11
N GLY A 170 -8.89 -2.39 1.00
CA GLY A 170 -7.50 -2.46 1.40
C GLY A 170 -6.75 -1.16 1.24
N GLY A 171 -5.45 -1.28 1.15
CA GLY A 171 -4.58 -0.14 0.93
C GLY A 171 -3.14 -0.56 0.69
N PHE A 172 -2.43 0.25 -0.09
CA PHE A 172 -1.00 0.08 -0.29
C PHE A 172 -0.26 0.68 0.90
N LEU A 173 0.68 -0.09 1.44
CA LEU A 173 1.64 0.37 2.45
C LEU A 173 3.04 0.26 1.86
N HIS A 174 3.80 1.35 1.92
CA HIS A 174 5.22 1.34 1.61
C HIS A 174 5.98 2.37 2.43
N LEU A 175 7.28 2.18 2.55
CA LEU A 175 8.17 3.16 3.16
C LEU A 175 8.79 4.06 2.10
N GLU A 176 8.81 5.35 2.40
CA GLU A 176 9.44 6.38 1.59
C GLU A 176 10.59 7.02 2.37
N TRP A 177 11.70 7.28 1.68
CA TRP A 177 12.71 8.22 2.14
C TRP A 177 12.34 9.63 1.68
N ASP A 178 11.90 10.46 2.62
CA ASP A 178 11.66 11.87 2.37
C ASP A 178 13.01 12.58 2.23
N GLU A 179 13.44 12.82 1.00
CA GLU A 179 14.72 13.47 0.69
C GLU A 179 14.79 14.91 1.23
N ARG A 180 13.67 15.59 1.44
CA ARG A 180 13.66 16.94 1.98
C ARG A 180 13.85 16.92 3.49
N GLU A 181 13.11 16.07 4.18
CA GLU A 181 13.12 15.98 5.64
C GLU A 181 14.17 14.99 6.17
N GLN A 182 14.90 14.32 5.26
CA GLN A 182 15.94 13.32 5.49
C GLN A 182 15.50 12.28 6.52
N ARG A 183 14.32 11.69 6.29
CA ARG A 183 13.70 10.73 7.21
C ARG A 183 12.82 9.71 6.51
N ALA A 184 12.64 8.59 7.19
CA ALA A 184 11.67 7.58 6.78
C ALA A 184 10.23 8.05 7.05
N ALA A 185 9.35 7.64 6.16
CA ALA A 185 7.93 7.89 6.25
C ALA A 185 7.14 6.67 5.80
N LEU A 186 6.00 6.44 6.45
CA LEU A 186 5.01 5.48 5.98
C LEU A 186 4.08 6.21 4.99
N ARG A 187 3.96 5.66 3.80
CA ARG A 187 2.98 6.07 2.79
C ARG A 187 1.85 5.08 2.73
N ILE A 188 0.63 5.62 2.71
CA ILE A 188 -0.61 4.86 2.76
C ILE A 188 -1.47 5.33 1.60
N ALA A 189 -1.78 4.44 0.67
CA ALA A 189 -2.77 4.69 -0.37
C ALA A 189 -4.01 3.85 -0.09
N SER A 190 -5.02 4.48 0.52
CA SER A 190 -6.24 3.80 0.94
C SER A 190 -7.10 3.47 -0.28
N ASP A 191 -7.56 2.22 -0.33
CA ASP A 191 -8.43 1.67 -1.35
C ASP A 191 -9.74 1.17 -0.71
N THR A 192 -10.54 2.12 -0.21
CA THR A 192 -11.77 1.88 0.58
C THR A 192 -13.00 2.53 -0.08
N GLU A 193 -14.10 1.77 -0.23
CA GLU A 193 -15.47 2.20 -0.64
C GLU A 193 -15.64 2.95 -2.00
N PRO A 194 -16.85 2.91 -2.61
CA PRO A 194 -17.12 2.19 -3.86
C PRO A 194 -16.60 2.94 -5.08
N VAL A 195 -15.28 3.06 -5.25
CA VAL A 195 -14.78 3.72 -6.45
C VAL A 195 -13.51 3.10 -6.99
N ALA A 196 -13.70 2.52 -8.16
CA ALA A 196 -12.77 1.74 -8.92
C ALA A 196 -11.92 2.65 -9.83
N GLY A 197 -11.17 3.61 -9.28
CA GLY A 197 -10.42 4.59 -10.08
C GLY A 197 -9.11 5.02 -9.42
N LEU A 198 -8.01 5.05 -10.19
CA LEU A 198 -6.71 5.57 -9.76
C LEU A 198 -6.84 6.96 -9.13
N GLU A 199 -7.73 7.80 -9.65
CA GLU A 199 -7.97 9.17 -9.19
C GLU A 199 -8.63 9.26 -7.81
N ARG A 200 -9.13 8.15 -7.28
CA ARG A 200 -9.81 8.09 -5.97
C ARG A 200 -9.02 7.37 -4.89
N LEU A 201 -7.81 6.87 -5.21
CA LEU A 201 -6.87 6.43 -4.18
C LEU A 201 -6.45 7.63 -3.34
N ASP A 202 -6.80 7.59 -2.05
CA ASP A 202 -6.42 8.60 -1.06
C ASP A 202 -5.02 8.30 -0.55
N VAL A 203 -4.07 9.20 -0.81
CA VAL A 203 -2.65 9.02 -0.50
C VAL A 203 -2.25 9.91 0.66
N GLN A 204 -1.72 9.28 1.70
CA GLN A 204 -1.31 9.94 2.94
C GLN A 204 0.17 9.64 3.22
N LEU A 205 0.83 10.59 3.87
CA LEU A 205 2.21 10.51 4.33
C LEU A 205 2.19 10.64 5.85
N LEU A 206 3.01 9.84 6.54
CA LEU A 206 3.25 9.97 7.96
C LEU A 206 4.74 9.73 8.24
N HIS A 207 5.46 10.75 8.71
CA HIS A 207 6.86 10.59 9.10
C HIS A 207 6.99 9.68 10.31
N LEU A 208 7.93 8.74 10.28
CA LEU A 208 8.19 7.80 11.36
C LEU A 208 9.08 8.45 12.43
N VAL A 209 8.50 9.34 13.23
CA VAL A 209 9.22 10.17 14.20
C VAL A 209 8.40 10.43 15.46
N GLY A 210 9.08 10.72 16.57
CA GLY A 210 8.42 10.96 17.85
C GLY A 210 8.04 9.66 18.54
N GLU A 211 7.38 9.78 19.68
CA GLU A 211 6.97 8.61 20.49
C GLU A 211 5.57 8.13 20.10
N THR A 212 4.73 9.03 19.58
CA THR A 212 3.32 8.71 19.28
C THR A 212 2.89 9.04 17.85
N ILE A 213 1.82 8.38 17.39
CA ILE A 213 1.19 8.62 16.09
C ILE A 213 0.74 10.07 15.96
N LEU A 214 0.20 10.66 17.03
CA LEU A 214 -0.18 12.06 17.03
C LEU A 214 1.02 13.00 16.93
N GLU A 215 2.13 12.70 17.60
CA GLU A 215 3.36 13.50 17.48
C GLU A 215 3.94 13.44 16.06
N ALA A 216 4.01 12.24 15.49
CA ALA A 216 4.39 12.03 14.10
C ALA A 216 3.51 12.82 13.12
N ALA A 217 2.18 12.78 13.32
CA ALA A 217 1.23 13.51 12.49
C ALA A 217 1.44 15.03 12.59
N ARG A 218 1.68 15.56 13.80
CA ARG A 218 2.00 16.98 14.02
C ARG A 218 3.28 17.39 13.29
N ARG A 219 4.32 16.56 13.34
CA ARG A 219 5.59 16.81 12.63
C ARG A 219 5.40 16.75 11.12
N THR A 220 4.59 15.81 10.64
CA THR A 220 4.29 15.65 9.21
C THR A 220 3.51 16.85 8.66
N VAL A 221 2.42 17.25 9.31
CA VAL A 221 1.60 18.41 8.88
C VAL A 221 2.41 19.71 8.85
N ARG A 222 3.41 19.86 9.73
CA ARG A 222 4.30 21.03 9.73
C ARG A 222 5.35 21.00 8.62
N ALA A 223 5.75 19.81 8.18
CA ALA A 223 6.76 19.62 7.14
C ALA A 223 6.18 19.75 5.73
N VAL A 224 4.94 19.30 5.52
CA VAL A 224 4.29 19.35 4.20
C VAL A 224 3.89 20.80 3.87
N PRO A 225 4.29 21.34 2.70
CA PRO A 225 3.84 22.67 2.25
C PRO A 225 2.31 22.75 2.22
N SER A 226 1.75 23.88 2.64
CA SER A 226 0.30 24.11 2.73
C SER A 226 -0.46 23.86 1.42
N ASP A 227 0.20 23.92 0.26
CA ASP A 227 -0.40 23.64 -1.06
C ASP A 227 -0.61 22.15 -1.35
N THR A 228 0.01 21.27 -0.56
CA THR A 228 -0.13 19.80 -0.61
C THR A 228 -1.10 19.27 0.45
N VAL A 229 -1.44 20.12 1.43
CA VAL A 229 -2.42 19.83 2.48
C VAL A 229 -3.74 20.38 1.99
N LEU A 230 -4.77 19.53 1.89
CA LEU A 230 -6.14 19.99 1.66
C LEU A 230 -6.45 21.16 2.61
N ALA A 231 -6.86 22.28 2.02
CA ALA A 231 -6.91 23.63 2.57
C ALA A 231 -7.28 23.74 4.06
N ALA A 232 -6.45 24.49 4.79
CA ALA A 232 -6.63 24.69 6.23
C ALA A 232 -5.92 25.94 6.79
N SER A 233 -6.70 26.88 7.31
CA SER A 233 -6.35 28.24 7.79
C SER A 233 -5.85 28.35 9.25
N SER A 234 -5.14 29.44 9.55
CA SER A 234 -4.55 29.90 10.83
C SER A 234 -4.66 29.04 12.11
N GLY A 235 -3.50 28.57 12.59
CA GLY A 235 -3.17 28.34 14.02
C GLY A 235 -3.80 27.13 14.73
N SER A 236 -5.10 26.90 14.57
CA SER A 236 -5.85 25.78 15.14
C SER A 236 -5.99 24.60 14.17
N GLU A 237 -5.81 24.84 12.87
CA GLU A 237 -5.94 23.79 11.87
C GLU A 237 -4.77 22.81 11.75
N PRO A 238 -3.50 23.16 12.05
CA PRO A 238 -2.43 22.16 12.03
C PRO A 238 -2.63 21.05 13.07
N ASP A 239 -3.13 21.39 14.26
CA ASP A 239 -3.39 20.40 15.31
C ASP A 239 -4.61 19.55 14.98
N ARG A 240 -5.69 20.17 14.48
CA ARG A 240 -6.87 19.44 13.98
C ARG A 240 -6.52 18.50 12.82
N SER A 241 -5.73 18.97 11.86
CA SER A 241 -5.24 18.17 10.74
C SER A 241 -4.36 17.02 11.21
N ALA A 242 -3.50 17.25 12.20
CA ALA A 242 -2.70 16.20 12.80
C ALA A 242 -3.55 15.17 13.54
N MET A 243 -4.60 15.57 14.27
CA MET A 243 -5.54 14.64 14.91
C MET A 243 -6.29 13.79 13.87
N LEU A 244 -6.76 14.41 12.78
CA LEU A 244 -7.42 13.69 11.70
C LEU A 244 -6.46 12.71 11.00
N LEU A 245 -5.24 13.15 10.71
CA LEU A 245 -4.21 12.31 10.10
C LEU A 245 -3.83 11.15 11.02
N ALA A 246 -3.63 11.40 12.32
CA ALA A 246 -3.33 10.36 13.30
C ALA A 246 -4.48 9.35 13.43
N GLY A 247 -5.72 9.83 13.53
CA GLY A 247 -6.91 8.98 13.61
C GLY A 247 -7.08 8.08 12.38
N ARG A 248 -6.93 8.66 11.18
CA ARG A 248 -7.02 7.91 9.91
C ARG A 248 -5.91 6.87 9.74
N ASN A 249 -4.71 7.16 10.23
CA ASN A 249 -3.55 6.29 10.02
C ASN A 249 -3.27 5.32 11.15
N ARG A 250 -3.98 5.41 12.29
CA ARG A 250 -3.74 4.52 13.44
C ARG A 250 -3.82 3.05 13.08
N PHE A 251 -4.86 2.67 12.33
CA PHE A 251 -5.01 1.31 11.84
C PHE A 251 -3.84 0.88 10.95
N TRP A 252 -3.49 1.69 9.95
CA TRP A 252 -2.42 1.39 8.99
C TRP A 252 -1.04 1.31 9.64
N VAL A 253 -0.75 2.18 10.62
CA VAL A 253 0.50 2.14 11.39
C VAL A 253 0.58 0.86 12.21
N ARG A 254 -0.52 0.45 12.87
CA ARG A 254 -0.57 -0.82 13.61
C ARG A 254 -0.43 -2.02 12.69
N ALA A 255 -1.11 -2.01 11.55
CA ALA A 255 -0.96 -3.05 10.54
C ALA A 255 0.50 -3.17 10.08
N ALA A 256 1.14 -2.05 9.75
CA ALA A 256 2.56 -2.01 9.38
C ALA A 256 3.46 -2.56 10.49
N ASP A 257 3.27 -2.15 11.74
CA ASP A 257 4.07 -2.62 12.87
C ASP A 257 3.90 -4.12 13.13
N ARG A 258 2.65 -4.59 13.17
CA ARG A 258 2.32 -6.00 13.46
C ARG A 258 2.79 -6.92 12.34
N LEU A 259 2.55 -6.57 11.08
CA LEU A 259 2.98 -7.37 9.93
C LEU A 259 4.52 -7.48 9.79
N THR A 260 5.26 -6.65 10.51
CA THR A 260 6.73 -6.70 10.56
C THR A 260 7.26 -7.25 11.89
N SER A 261 6.39 -7.74 12.75
CA SER A 261 6.75 -8.40 14.01
C SER A 261 7.25 -9.83 13.74
N PRO A 262 8.29 -10.30 14.45
CA PRO A 262 8.72 -11.70 14.39
C PRO A 262 7.69 -12.68 14.97
N GLN A 263 6.63 -12.18 15.61
CA GLN A 263 5.54 -12.97 16.19
C GLN A 263 4.40 -13.22 15.20
N VAL A 264 4.57 -12.92 13.91
CA VAL A 264 3.57 -13.16 12.87
C VAL A 264 4.01 -14.29 11.97
N ASN A 265 3.13 -15.27 11.80
CA ASN A 265 3.26 -16.35 10.83
C ASN A 265 2.48 -15.99 9.58
N PHE A 266 3.11 -16.18 8.43
CA PHE A 266 2.49 -15.95 7.13
C PHE A 266 2.24 -17.28 6.44
N VAL A 267 1.00 -17.51 6.02
CA VAL A 267 0.60 -18.71 5.28
C VAL A 267 0.09 -18.31 3.90
N ASP A 268 0.57 -18.98 2.87
CA ASP A 268 0.06 -18.79 1.51
C ASP A 268 -1.42 -19.20 1.46
N ALA A 269 -2.30 -18.30 1.03
CA ALA A 269 -3.73 -18.56 0.93
C ALA A 269 -4.05 -19.77 0.02
N ALA A 270 -3.29 -20.00 -1.06
CA ALA A 270 -3.48 -21.16 -1.91
C ALA A 270 -3.07 -22.46 -1.20
N GLN A 271 -2.06 -22.41 -0.32
CA GLN A 271 -1.69 -23.52 0.55
C GLN A 271 -2.77 -23.78 1.61
N ALA A 272 -3.34 -22.73 2.22
CA ALA A 272 -4.42 -22.86 3.20
C ALA A 272 -5.66 -23.55 2.59
N LEU A 273 -5.89 -23.37 1.28
CA LEU A 273 -6.94 -24.05 0.52
C LEU A 273 -6.55 -25.48 0.07
N GLY A 274 -5.32 -25.94 0.33
CA GLY A 274 -4.80 -27.22 -0.14
C GLY A 274 -4.57 -27.27 -1.67
N ARG A 275 -4.43 -26.11 -2.33
CA ARG A 275 -4.35 -25.98 -3.79
C ARG A 275 -2.94 -25.74 -4.31
N ALA A 276 -1.99 -25.41 -3.45
CA ALA A 276 -0.60 -25.16 -3.80
C ALA A 276 0.35 -25.75 -2.75
N PRO A 277 1.59 -26.13 -3.14
CA PRO A 277 2.65 -26.36 -2.16
C PRO A 277 2.93 -25.06 -1.41
N GLY A 278 3.28 -25.17 -0.12
CA GLY A 278 3.56 -23.99 0.70
C GLY A 278 4.69 -23.14 0.15
N ALA A 279 4.44 -21.82 0.04
CA ALA A 279 5.46 -20.83 -0.27
C ALA A 279 6.01 -20.24 1.04
N LEU A 280 7.31 -19.94 1.07
CA LEU A 280 7.94 -19.28 2.21
C LEU A 280 7.70 -17.78 2.16
N TRP A 281 7.38 -17.19 3.31
CA TRP A 281 7.27 -15.75 3.47
C TRP A 281 8.65 -15.09 3.51
N LEU A 282 8.70 -13.92 2.89
CA LEU A 282 9.81 -13.34 2.14
C LEU A 282 10.20 -14.20 0.92
N PRO A 283 9.49 -14.06 -0.21
CA PRO A 283 9.91 -14.73 -1.44
C PRO A 283 11.30 -14.25 -1.85
N GLU A 284 12.17 -15.18 -2.23
CA GLU A 284 13.58 -14.90 -2.50
C GLU A 284 13.80 -13.89 -3.65
N GLN A 285 12.84 -13.76 -4.59
CA GLN A 285 12.84 -12.71 -5.61
C GLN A 285 11.42 -12.34 -6.08
N PRO A 286 11.12 -11.04 -6.30
CA PRO A 286 9.93 -10.64 -7.02
C PRO A 286 10.04 -11.12 -8.47
N ASP A 287 9.07 -11.91 -8.93
CA ASP A 287 8.92 -12.19 -10.36
C ASP A 287 8.67 -10.87 -11.09
N ALA A 288 9.67 -10.43 -11.84
CA ALA A 288 9.66 -9.14 -12.55
C ALA A 288 8.62 -9.09 -13.68
N LYS A 289 8.03 -10.23 -14.07
CA LYS A 289 7.04 -10.29 -15.15
C LYS A 289 5.63 -10.32 -14.57
N GLY A 290 4.79 -9.42 -15.10
CA GLY A 290 3.40 -9.24 -14.69
C GLY A 290 2.68 -10.56 -14.48
N GLY A 291 2.03 -10.70 -13.34
CA GLY A 291 1.25 -11.87 -12.99
C GLY A 291 0.41 -11.60 -11.75
N ALA A 292 -0.54 -12.49 -11.51
CA ALA A 292 -1.52 -12.36 -10.44
C ALA A 292 -0.87 -12.06 -9.07
N PRO A 293 -1.55 -11.28 -8.22
CA PRO A 293 -1.08 -11.01 -6.87
C PRO A 293 -1.03 -12.28 -6.03
N LEU A 294 -0.11 -12.35 -5.08
CA LEU A 294 0.01 -13.45 -4.13
C LEU A 294 -0.67 -13.05 -2.82
N LEU A 295 -1.54 -13.89 -2.27
CA LEU A 295 -2.26 -13.60 -1.03
C LEU A 295 -1.68 -14.38 0.15
N TRP A 296 -1.37 -13.65 1.21
CA TRP A 296 -0.81 -14.18 2.44
C TRP A 296 -1.77 -13.94 3.60
N LEU A 297 -2.01 -14.97 4.39
CA LEU A 297 -2.74 -14.90 5.65
C LEU A 297 -1.71 -14.66 6.76
N ALA A 298 -1.76 -13.50 7.40
CA ALA A 298 -0.91 -13.18 8.53
C ALA A 298 -1.64 -13.53 9.82
N MET A 299 -1.08 -14.45 10.61
CA MET A 299 -1.68 -14.98 11.84
C MET A 299 -0.70 -14.85 13.01
N PRO A 300 -1.18 -14.79 14.26
CA PRO A 300 -0.31 -14.84 15.43
C PRO A 300 0.54 -16.12 15.42
N ALA A 301 1.81 -16.01 15.81
CA ALA A 301 2.62 -17.19 16.08
C ALA A 301 2.01 -17.97 17.24
N SER A 302 1.71 -19.27 17.03
CA SER A 302 1.26 -20.13 18.10
C SER A 302 2.32 -20.17 19.19
N ALA A 303 1.95 -19.78 20.42
CA ALA A 303 2.82 -19.79 21.59
C ALA A 303 3.22 -21.22 22.01
#